data_AF-A0A1M7CGX0-F1
#
_entry.id   AF-A0A1M7CGX0-F1
#
_cell.length_a   1.000
_cell.length_b   1.000
_cell.length_c   1.000
_cell.angle_alpha   90.00
_cell.angle_beta   90.00
_cell.angle_gamma   90.00
#
_symmetry.space_group_name_H-M   'P 1'
#
loop_
_entity.id
_entity.type
_entity.pdbx_description
1 polymer ?
#
loop_
_entity_poly.entity_id
_entity_poly.type
_entity_poly.pdbx_seq_one_letter_code
_entity_poly.pdbx_strand_id
1 'polypeptide(L)'
;MDTNDSFVYDLDLFLTDPTWGKIHLATAGGHVRDEIYKDSKHLETKINLQKSTNTDYEYKLNPNLDKILKLGNPEINFRKFNKEMYLRDFIFYAKKGYFSFDKTYVNKPLDFHYHLVAYPVLSDHQQEKDEIIHKAFIEPVEMHILK
;
A
#
# COMPACT_ATOMS: atom_id res chain seq x y z
N MET A 1 6.20 10.07 30.19
CA MET A 1 7.40 10.07 29.33
C MET A 1 7.07 9.04 28.28
N ASP A 2 6.41 9.49 27.21
CA ASP A 2 5.75 8.59 26.28
C ASP A 2 6.74 8.24 25.18
N THR A 3 7.34 7.07 25.33
CA THR A 3 8.29 6.49 24.39
C THR A 3 7.53 5.96 23.18
N ASN A 4 7.54 6.73 22.08
CA ASN A 4 7.39 6.28 20.68
C ASN A 4 6.55 5.00 20.44
N ASP A 5 5.22 5.13 20.42
CA ASP A 5 4.29 4.09 19.95
C ASP A 5 4.23 3.95 18.42
N SER A 6 5.01 4.72 17.65
CA SER A 6 4.89 4.76 16.18
C SER A 6 5.26 3.44 15.48
N PHE A 7 6.00 2.54 16.14
CA PHE A 7 6.28 1.19 15.63
C PHE A 7 5.11 0.20 15.81
N VAL A 8 4.17 0.49 16.71
CA VAL A 8 3.05 -0.41 17.02
C VAL A 8 1.99 -0.42 15.90
N TYR A 9 1.99 0.60 15.05
CA TYR A 9 1.00 0.80 13.99
C TYR A 9 1.57 0.64 12.57
N ASP A 10 2.80 0.15 12.40
CA ASP A 10 3.32 -0.21 11.07
C ASP A 10 2.86 -1.63 10.69
N LEU A 11 1.77 -1.70 9.93
CA LEU A 11 1.06 -2.92 9.61
C LEU A 11 0.88 -3.03 8.10
N ASP A 12 1.04 -4.25 7.62
CA ASP A 12 0.58 -4.65 6.30
C ASP A 12 -0.84 -5.21 6.42
N LEU A 13 -1.83 -4.49 5.92
CA LEU A 13 -3.21 -4.94 5.87
C LEU A 13 -3.50 -5.60 4.51
N PHE A 14 -4.26 -6.68 4.56
CA PHE A 14 -4.66 -7.47 3.38
C PHE A 14 -6.18 -7.53 3.32
N LEU A 15 -6.75 -6.87 2.31
CA LEU A 15 -8.19 -6.68 2.17
C LEU A 15 -8.65 -7.05 0.75
N THR A 16 -9.97 -7.18 0.58
CA THR A 16 -10.60 -7.26 -0.74
C THR A 16 -11.57 -6.09 -0.88
N ASP A 17 -11.48 -5.40 -2.01
CA ASP A 17 -12.31 -4.26 -2.36
C ASP A 17 -12.99 -4.52 -3.72
N PRO A 18 -14.27 -4.16 -3.90
CA PRO A 18 -14.98 -4.37 -5.17
C PRO A 18 -14.33 -3.69 -6.38
N THR A 19 -13.70 -2.54 -6.17
CA THR A 19 -13.07 -1.73 -7.22
C THR A 19 -11.68 -2.28 -7.56
N TRP A 20 -10.86 -2.49 -6.54
CA TRP A 20 -9.46 -2.85 -6.73
C TRP A 20 -9.24 -4.36 -6.83
N GLY A 21 -10.07 -5.16 -6.17
CA GLY A 21 -9.82 -6.58 -5.91
C GLY A 21 -8.97 -6.74 -4.66
N LYS A 22 -7.89 -7.52 -4.72
CA LYS A 22 -6.99 -7.72 -3.57
C LYS A 22 -6.16 -6.47 -3.32
N ILE A 23 -6.16 -5.98 -2.09
CA ILE A 23 -5.43 -4.80 -1.65
C ILE A 23 -4.41 -5.16 -0.58
N HIS A 24 -3.20 -4.67 -0.74
CA HIS A 24 -2.19 -4.56 0.30
C HIS A 24 -2.05 -3.08 0.70
N LEU A 25 -2.11 -2.79 2.01
CA LEU A 25 -1.98 -1.44 2.56
C LEU A 25 -0.91 -1.42 3.64
N ALA A 26 0.18 -0.70 3.41
CA ALA A 26 1.15 -0.36 4.45
C ALA A 26 0.64 0.87 5.20
N THR A 27 0.35 0.71 6.49
CA THR A 27 -0.25 1.78 7.31
C THR A 27 0.76 2.84 7.73
N ALA A 28 2.07 2.54 7.72
CA ALA A 28 3.15 3.46 8.08
C ALA A 28 2.86 4.23 9.39
N GLY A 29 2.35 3.54 10.42
CA GLY A 29 2.03 4.14 11.71
C GLY A 29 0.66 4.82 11.80
N GLY A 30 -0.17 4.73 10.75
CA GLY A 30 -1.50 5.33 10.70
C GLY A 30 -2.52 4.66 11.63
N HIS A 31 -3.50 5.44 12.09
CA HIS A 31 -4.62 4.91 12.85
C HIS A 31 -5.53 4.08 11.93
N VAL A 32 -5.98 2.93 12.44
CA VAL A 32 -6.99 2.08 11.83
C VAL A 32 -7.91 1.58 12.92
N ARG A 33 -9.15 1.20 12.57
CA ARG A 33 -10.10 0.65 13.53
C ARG A 33 -9.57 -0.60 14.24
N ASP A 34 -9.96 -0.75 15.50
CA ASP A 34 -9.57 -1.87 16.36
C ASP A 34 -9.90 -3.24 15.75
N GLU A 35 -11.04 -3.38 15.08
CA GLU A 35 -11.45 -4.65 14.49
C GLU A 35 -10.52 -5.08 13.35
N ILE A 36 -10.01 -4.11 12.59
CA ILE A 36 -9.06 -4.35 11.48
C ILE A 36 -7.67 -4.60 12.07
N TYR A 37 -7.25 -3.79 13.03
CA TYR A 37 -5.97 -3.92 13.71
C TYR A 37 -5.80 -5.30 14.35
N LYS A 38 -6.86 -5.82 14.97
CA LYS A 38 -6.86 -7.09 15.72
C LYS A 38 -7.15 -8.31 14.86
N ASP A 39 -7.44 -8.16 13.56
CA ASP A 39 -7.73 -9.30 12.69
C ASP A 39 -6.45 -10.09 12.38
N SER A 40 -6.36 -11.31 12.94
CA SER A 40 -5.22 -12.21 12.73
C SER A 40 -5.04 -12.61 11.27
N LYS A 41 -6.08 -12.49 10.44
CA LYS A 41 -6.03 -12.82 9.02
C LYS A 41 -4.98 -12.03 8.26
N HIS A 42 -4.67 -10.79 8.67
CA HIS A 42 -3.63 -10.00 8.01
C HIS A 42 -2.24 -10.65 8.20
N LEU A 43 -1.92 -11.05 9.43
CA LEU A 43 -0.68 -11.76 9.74
C LEU A 43 -0.63 -13.13 9.07
N GLU A 44 -1.72 -13.89 9.14
CA GLU A 44 -1.82 -15.20 8.48
C GLU A 44 -1.64 -15.08 6.96
N THR A 45 -2.27 -14.09 6.33
CA THR A 45 -2.13 -13.82 4.89
C THR A 45 -0.69 -13.48 4.55
N LYS A 46 -0.03 -12.60 5.30
CA LYS A 46 1.39 -12.28 5.11
C LYS A 46 2.28 -13.53 5.14
N ILE A 47 2.12 -14.36 6.17
CA ILE A 47 2.89 -15.61 6.33
C ILE A 47 2.62 -16.57 5.16
N ASN A 48 1.37 -16.73 4.74
CA ASN A 48 1.00 -17.61 3.64
C ASN A 48 1.56 -17.12 2.30
N LEU A 49 1.54 -15.81 2.05
CA LEU A 49 2.13 -15.21 0.85
C LEU A 49 3.66 -15.40 0.81
N GLN A 50 4.33 -15.27 1.95
CA GLN A 50 5.78 -15.50 2.07
C GLN A 50 6.17 -16.97 1.84
N LYS A 51 5.34 -17.92 2.29
CA LYS A 51 5.54 -19.36 2.05
C LYS A 51 5.25 -19.76 0.61
N SER A 52 4.38 -19.03 -0.07
CA SER A 52 4.03 -19.29 -1.48
C SER A 52 5.20 -18.94 -2.39
N THR A 53 5.59 -19.86 -3.26
CA THR A 53 6.62 -19.64 -4.29
C THR A 53 6.06 -19.11 -5.62
N ASN A 54 4.74 -19.14 -5.80
CA ASN A 54 4.10 -18.74 -7.05
C ASN A 54 4.09 -17.21 -7.21
N THR A 55 4.65 -16.69 -8.29
CA THR A 55 4.50 -15.29 -8.70
C THR A 55 3.80 -15.28 -10.04
N ASP A 56 2.48 -15.15 -9.99
CA ASP A 56 1.62 -15.40 -11.15
C ASP A 56 1.31 -14.12 -11.95
N TYR A 57 1.68 -12.95 -11.42
CA TYR A 57 1.35 -11.67 -12.01
C TYR A 57 2.59 -10.88 -12.41
N GLU A 58 2.60 -10.40 -13.65
CA GLU A 58 3.40 -9.24 -14.02
C GLU A 58 2.99 -8.03 -13.18
N TYR A 59 3.90 -7.10 -12.96
CA TYR A 59 3.64 -5.92 -12.13
C TYR A 59 4.08 -4.64 -12.81
N LYS A 60 3.49 -3.53 -12.37
CA LYS A 60 3.89 -2.18 -12.74
C LYS A 60 3.99 -1.31 -11.49
N LEU A 61 4.83 -0.29 -11.58
CA LEU A 61 4.92 0.76 -10.57
C LEU A 61 4.06 1.95 -10.98
N ASN A 62 3.62 2.72 -10.00
CA ASN A 62 3.00 4.01 -10.27
C ASN A 62 4.03 4.94 -10.95
N PRO A 63 3.78 5.41 -12.19
CA PRO A 63 4.74 6.24 -12.91
C PRO A 63 5.01 7.60 -12.23
N ASN A 64 4.09 8.05 -11.38
CA ASN A 64 4.19 9.33 -10.67
C ASN A 64 4.65 9.18 -9.21
N LEU A 65 5.12 7.99 -8.81
CA LEU A 65 5.49 7.70 -7.42
C LEU A 65 6.46 8.72 -6.82
N ASP A 66 7.48 9.14 -7.58
CA ASP A 66 8.47 10.12 -7.09
C ASP A 66 7.86 11.49 -6.81
N LYS A 67 6.83 11.88 -7.55
CA LYS A 67 6.09 13.12 -7.30
C LYS A 67 5.25 12.98 -6.03
N ILE A 68 4.59 11.84 -5.85
CA ILE A 68 3.74 11.60 -4.67
C ILE A 68 4.57 11.51 -3.39
N LEU A 69 5.70 10.80 -3.41
CA LEU A 69 6.60 10.71 -2.25
C LEU A 69 7.09 12.10 -1.79
N LYS A 70 7.36 13.00 -2.73
CA LYS A 70 7.72 14.41 -2.42
C LYS A 70 6.57 15.19 -1.80
N LEU A 71 5.33 14.90 -2.17
CA LEU A 71 4.14 15.55 -1.63
C LEU A 71 3.81 15.06 -0.22
N GLY A 72 3.87 13.74 -0.01
CA GLY A 72 3.47 13.09 1.23
C GLY A 72 4.45 13.31 2.38
N ASN A 73 5.74 13.46 2.06
CA ASN A 73 6.77 13.70 3.06
C ASN A 73 7.84 14.68 2.52
N PRO A 74 7.61 15.99 2.68
CA PRO A 74 8.52 17.04 2.20
C PRO A 74 9.93 16.95 2.78
N GLU A 75 10.08 16.26 3.91
CA GLU A 75 11.35 16.09 4.62
C GLU A 75 12.13 14.84 4.17
N ILE A 76 11.59 14.02 3.25
CA ILE A 76 12.35 12.90 2.67
C ILE A 76 13.60 13.46 1.99
N ASN A 77 14.74 13.11 2.55
CA ASN A 77 16.01 13.30 1.89
C ASN A 77 16.19 12.19 0.84
N PHE A 78 15.76 12.48 -0.40
CA PHE A 78 15.87 11.54 -1.52
C PHE A 78 17.30 11.07 -1.81
N ARG A 79 18.35 11.76 -1.33
CA ARG A 79 19.74 11.29 -1.45
C ARG A 79 20.07 10.13 -0.52
N LYS A 80 19.33 9.99 0.59
CA LYS A 80 19.48 8.89 1.57
C LYS A 80 18.37 7.84 1.46
N PHE A 81 17.31 8.16 0.71
CA PHE A 81 16.18 7.26 0.49
C PHE A 81 16.59 6.11 -0.43
N ASN A 82 16.62 4.89 0.10
CA ASN A 82 16.82 3.69 -0.70
C ASN A 82 15.48 3.27 -1.33
N LYS A 83 15.23 3.77 -2.54
CA LYS A 83 13.99 3.48 -3.29
C LYS A 83 13.81 1.99 -3.58
N GLU A 84 14.88 1.26 -3.86
CA GLU A 84 14.80 -0.18 -4.13
C GLU A 84 14.36 -0.95 -2.89
N MET A 85 14.93 -0.62 -1.73
CA MET A 85 14.53 -1.23 -0.46
C MET A 85 13.08 -0.90 -0.11
N TYR A 86 12.66 0.35 -0.32
CA TYR A 86 11.28 0.78 -0.13
C TYR A 86 10.32 -0.02 -1.02
N LEU A 87 10.61 -0.14 -2.32
CA LEU A 87 9.73 -0.80 -3.30
C LEU A 87 9.62 -2.31 -3.14
N ARG A 88 10.58 -2.95 -2.47
CA ARG A 88 10.74 -4.41 -2.45
C ARG A 88 9.44 -5.13 -2.04
N ASP A 89 8.85 -4.71 -0.93
CA ASP A 89 7.69 -5.41 -0.37
C ASP A 89 6.42 -5.10 -1.19
N PHE A 90 6.29 -3.86 -1.70
CA PHE A 90 5.18 -3.50 -2.60
C PHE A 90 5.20 -4.31 -3.89
N ILE A 91 6.37 -4.47 -4.51
CA ILE A 91 6.55 -5.29 -5.72
C ILE A 91 6.25 -6.75 -5.42
N PHE A 92 6.71 -7.26 -4.26
CA PHE A 92 6.44 -8.62 -3.84
C PHE A 92 4.93 -8.91 -3.80
N TYR A 93 4.14 -8.05 -3.16
CA TYR A 93 2.69 -8.23 -3.09
C TYR A 93 2.00 -8.00 -4.44
N ALA A 94 2.47 -7.05 -5.26
CA ALA A 94 1.94 -6.86 -6.61
C ALA A 94 2.08 -8.12 -7.48
N LYS A 95 3.23 -8.81 -7.41
CA LYS A 95 3.45 -10.10 -8.09
C LYS A 95 2.56 -11.24 -7.57
N LYS A 96 1.94 -11.07 -6.40
CA LYS A 96 0.93 -11.98 -5.82
C LYS A 96 -0.51 -11.57 -6.15
N GLY A 97 -0.69 -10.55 -6.98
CA GLY A 97 -2.00 -10.07 -7.43
C GLY A 97 -2.61 -8.97 -6.55
N TYR A 98 -1.82 -8.29 -5.71
CA TYR A 98 -2.32 -7.22 -4.84
C TYR A 98 -2.03 -5.83 -5.39
N PHE A 99 -3.05 -4.97 -5.44
CA PHE A 99 -2.82 -3.52 -5.55
C PHE A 99 -2.22 -3.04 -4.24
N SER A 100 -1.03 -2.46 -4.31
CA SER A 100 -0.17 -2.23 -3.16
C SER A 100 -0.03 -0.75 -2.89
N PHE A 101 -0.50 -0.31 -1.74
CA PHE A 101 -0.65 1.08 -1.36
C PHE A 101 0.15 1.41 -0.11
N ASP A 102 0.64 2.65 -0.04
CA ASP A 102 1.31 3.19 1.14
C ASP A 102 0.63 4.47 1.62
N LYS A 103 0.72 4.75 2.91
CA LYS A 103 0.12 5.95 3.50
C LYS A 103 0.82 7.18 2.93
N THR A 104 0.04 8.14 2.45
CA THR A 104 0.60 9.34 1.82
C THR A 104 1.14 10.31 2.87
N TYR A 105 0.34 10.63 3.88
CA TYR A 105 0.67 11.64 4.88
C TYR A 105 1.01 10.98 6.22
N VAL A 106 2.24 10.47 6.33
CA VAL A 106 2.73 9.70 7.48
C VAL A 106 2.60 10.44 8.81
N ASN A 107 2.80 11.76 8.79
CA ASN A 107 2.70 12.62 9.99
C ASN A 107 1.25 12.94 10.40
N LYS A 108 0.24 12.39 9.70
CA LYS A 108 -1.18 12.59 10.00
C LYS A 108 -1.84 11.23 10.28
N PRO A 109 -1.86 10.76 11.55
CA PRO A 109 -2.36 9.42 11.88
C PRO A 109 -3.79 9.16 11.42
N LEU A 110 -4.69 10.15 11.55
CA LEU A 110 -6.11 10.08 11.16
C LEU A 110 -6.37 10.39 9.67
N ASP A 111 -5.33 10.58 8.87
CA ASP A 111 -5.48 10.80 7.44
C ASP A 111 -5.50 9.46 6.68
N PHE A 112 -6.62 9.12 6.07
CA PHE A 112 -6.81 7.82 5.41
C PHE A 112 -6.47 7.87 3.90
N HIS A 113 -5.64 8.80 3.46
CA HIS A 113 -5.20 8.85 2.07
C HIS A 113 -3.95 8.00 1.81
N TYR A 114 -4.07 7.10 0.87
CA TYR A 114 -3.03 6.16 0.47
C TYR A 114 -2.72 6.32 -1.02
N HIS A 115 -1.46 6.19 -1.39
CA HIS A 115 -1.04 6.27 -2.78
C HIS A 115 -0.68 4.90 -3.31
N LEU A 116 -1.04 4.65 -4.56
CA LEU A 116 -0.69 3.40 -5.22
C LEU A 116 0.82 3.38 -5.48
N VAL A 117 1.50 2.32 -5.04
CA VAL A 117 2.95 2.15 -5.22
C VAL A 117 3.22 1.17 -6.36
N ALA A 118 2.63 -0.03 -6.27
CA ALA A 118 2.79 -1.11 -7.23
C ALA A 118 1.45 -1.84 -7.45
N TYR A 119 1.24 -2.38 -8.64
CA TYR A 119 0.00 -3.08 -8.99
C TYR A 119 0.23 -4.24 -9.95
N PRO A 120 -0.62 -5.28 -9.90
CA PRO A 120 -0.58 -6.39 -10.84
C PRO A 120 -1.10 -5.96 -12.22
N VAL A 121 -0.50 -6.50 -13.27
CA VAL A 121 -1.05 -6.42 -14.63
C VAL A 121 -2.09 -7.52 -14.77
N LEU A 122 -3.36 -7.13 -14.83
CA LEU A 122 -4.48 -8.06 -15.03
C LEU A 122 -4.68 -8.29 -16.53
N SER A 123 -4.72 -9.56 -16.97
CA SER A 123 -4.89 -9.95 -18.38
C SER A 123 -6.31 -9.76 -18.89
N ASP A 124 -7.30 -9.86 -17.99
CA ASP A 124 -8.72 -9.75 -18.30
C ASP A 124 -9.33 -8.61 -17.46
N HIS A 125 -10.10 -7.71 -18.08
CA HIS A 125 -10.74 -6.51 -17.49
C HIS A 125 -9.90 -5.21 -17.38
N GLN A 126 -8.91 -5.00 -18.25
CA GLN A 126 -8.05 -3.80 -18.21
C GLN A 126 -8.82 -2.47 -18.38
N GLN A 127 -9.77 -2.37 -19.33
CA GLN A 127 -10.37 -1.07 -19.68
C GLN A 127 -11.11 -0.34 -18.54
N GLU A 128 -11.90 -1.04 -17.71
CA GLU A 128 -12.64 -0.40 -16.61
C GLU A 128 -11.73 -0.03 -15.43
N LYS A 129 -10.68 -0.83 -15.18
CA LYS A 129 -9.71 -0.55 -14.12
C LYS A 129 -8.68 0.49 -14.52
N ASP A 130 -8.41 0.64 -15.81
CA ASP A 130 -7.40 1.57 -16.31
C ASP A 130 -7.72 3.01 -15.90
N GLU A 131 -8.97 3.46 -15.99
CA GLU A 131 -9.33 4.83 -15.57
C GLU A 131 -9.09 5.06 -14.08
N ILE A 132 -9.42 4.07 -13.24
CA ILE A 132 -9.29 4.15 -11.78
C ILE A 132 -7.82 4.13 -11.39
N ILE A 133 -7.03 3.25 -12.03
CA ILE A 133 -5.58 3.18 -11.88
C ILE A 133 -4.94 4.51 -12.31
N HIS A 134 -5.36 5.08 -13.44
CA HIS A 134 -4.85 6.37 -13.92
C HIS A 134 -5.17 7.51 -12.95
N LYS A 135 -6.36 7.55 -12.34
CA LYS A 135 -6.68 8.52 -11.29
C LYS A 135 -5.77 8.35 -10.07
N ALA A 136 -5.53 7.11 -9.64
CA ALA A 136 -4.62 6.81 -8.52
C ALA A 136 -3.14 7.09 -8.83
N PHE A 137 -2.76 7.31 -10.09
CA PHE A 137 -1.44 7.84 -10.42
C PHE A 137 -1.29 9.32 -10.09
N ILE A 138 -2.38 10.07 -10.02
CA ILE A 138 -2.32 11.53 -9.91
C ILE A 138 -2.56 11.95 -8.46
N GLU A 139 -3.50 11.29 -7.78
CA GLU A 139 -3.95 11.68 -6.45
C GLU A 139 -4.00 10.49 -5.48
N PRO A 140 -3.73 10.73 -4.18
CA PRO A 140 -3.99 9.75 -3.14
C PRO A 140 -5.46 9.33 -3.10
N VAL A 141 -5.69 8.05 -2.84
CA VAL A 141 -7.02 7.44 -2.70
C VAL A 141 -7.40 7.41 -1.23
N GLU A 142 -8.58 7.93 -0.90
CA GLU A 142 -9.12 7.81 0.45
C GLU A 142 -9.64 6.38 0.70
N MET A 143 -9.04 5.69 1.67
CA MET A 143 -9.39 4.30 2.01
C MET A 143 -10.48 4.28 3.09
N HIS A 144 -11.73 4.50 2.68
CA HIS A 144 -12.88 4.53 3.59
C HIS A 144 -13.07 3.26 4.42
N ILE A 145 -12.58 2.11 3.94
CA ILE A 145 -12.65 0.82 4.66
C ILE A 145 -11.90 0.86 6.02
N LEU A 146 -10.98 1.81 6.19
CA LEU A 146 -10.19 1.97 7.41
C LEU A 146 -10.86 2.86 8.47
N LYS A 147 -11.94 3.57 8.12
CA LYS A 147 -12.71 4.46 9.02
C LYS A 147 -13.70 3.71 9.89
#